data_AF-A0A2M8L480-F1
#
_entry.id   AF-A0A2M8L480-F1
#
_cell.length_a   1.000
_cell.length_b   1.000
_cell.length_c   1.000
_cell.angle_alpha   90.00
_cell.angle_beta   90.00
_cell.angle_gamma   90.00
#
_symmetry.space_group_name_H-M   'P 1'
#
loop_
_entity.id
_entity.type
_entity.pdbx_description
1 polymer ?
#
loop_
_entity_poly.entity_id
_entity_poly.type
_entity_poly.pdbx_seq_one_letter_code
_entity_poly.pdbx_strand_id
1 'polypeptide(L)'
;MAKKLDKGFKPWFENKIQKIRTLRERQAYRSAKRWGAPAGVALLLLITLYSFFLPKDKFQMARERALKDPRDLETHLILTEEFLKNNQIEEAEKELTIAQSLTINHKSSVLGATSKLEELYLKYQEENPQELQKLISNWEKITSETPTYRDGYLYLSLYYFKLGNQEKAQENLKIALELEPNSETTKELEKLIQY
;
A
#
# COMPACT_ATOMS: atom_id res chain seq x y z
N MET A 1 -10.48 -69.70 41.53
CA MET A 1 -9.21 -69.48 40.80
C MET A 1 -9.24 -68.04 40.27
N ALA A 2 -8.76 -67.01 40.97
CA ALA A 2 -7.34 -66.61 41.13
C ALA A 2 -6.55 -66.72 39.82
N LYS A 3 -5.93 -65.69 39.24
CA LYS A 3 -5.56 -64.33 39.68
C LYS A 3 -5.16 -63.55 38.41
N LYS A 4 -5.64 -62.31 38.22
CA LYS A 4 -5.19 -61.41 37.13
C LYS A 4 -3.70 -61.06 37.35
N LEU A 5 -2.90 -61.23 36.30
CA LEU A 5 -1.49 -60.82 36.22
C LEU A 5 -1.41 -59.29 36.05
N ASP A 6 -1.25 -58.59 37.16
CA ASP A 6 -0.70 -57.23 37.16
C ASP A 6 0.83 -57.35 37.12
N LYS A 7 1.43 -57.12 35.94
CA LYS A 7 2.89 -57.03 35.81
C LYS A 7 3.29 -55.58 36.12
N GLY A 8 3.30 -55.26 37.41
CA GLY A 8 3.83 -53.99 37.92
C GLY A 8 5.27 -53.77 37.47
N PHE A 9 5.51 -52.64 36.80
CA PHE A 9 6.85 -52.18 36.47
C PHE A 9 7.67 -52.03 37.76
N LYS A 10 8.92 -52.53 37.79
CA LYS A 10 9.74 -52.50 39.01
C LYS A 10 10.04 -51.05 39.43
N PRO A 11 9.80 -50.65 40.70
CA PRO A 11 9.97 -49.27 41.19
C PRO A 11 11.36 -48.65 40.93
N TRP A 12 12.42 -49.46 40.87
CA TRP A 12 13.78 -49.00 40.58
C TRP A 12 13.95 -48.44 39.15
N PHE A 13 13.23 -48.98 38.17
CA PHE A 13 13.27 -48.47 36.79
C PHE A 13 12.59 -47.11 36.68
N GLU A 14 11.43 -46.93 37.32
CA GLU A 14 10.73 -45.64 37.36
C GLU A 14 11.59 -44.56 38.02
N ASN A 15 12.24 -44.89 39.13
CA ASN A 15 13.14 -43.96 39.82
C ASN A 15 14.36 -43.58 38.97
N LYS A 16 14.93 -44.53 38.20
CA LYS A 16 16.03 -44.25 37.27
C LYS A 16 15.60 -43.34 36.11
N ILE A 17 14.41 -43.57 35.55
CA ILE A 17 13.84 -42.74 34.49
C ILE A 17 13.55 -41.32 35.00
N GLN A 18 12.95 -41.18 36.20
CA GLN A 18 12.71 -39.89 36.84
C GLN A 18 14.01 -39.14 37.15
N LYS A 19 15.05 -39.85 37.61
CA LYS A 19 16.38 -39.26 37.84
C LYS A 19 17.03 -38.77 36.55
N ILE A 20 16.92 -39.53 35.46
CA ILE A 20 17.43 -39.12 34.14
C ILE A 20 16.65 -37.90 33.62
N ARG A 21 15.32 -37.88 33.78
CA ARG A 21 14.46 -36.77 33.39
C ARG A 21 14.83 -35.48 34.12
N THR A 22 14.94 -35.53 35.45
CA THR A 22 15.30 -34.37 36.27
C THR A 22 16.73 -33.88 36.00
N LEU A 23 17.68 -34.77 35.68
CA LEU A 23 19.04 -34.40 35.27
C LEU A 23 19.04 -33.68 33.92
N ARG A 24 18.27 -34.18 32.93
CA ARG A 24 18.09 -33.52 31.64
C ARG A 24 17.44 -32.15 31.80
N GLU A 25 16.39 -32.04 32.61
CA GLU A 25 15.71 -30.76 32.90
C GLU A 25 16.67 -29.76 33.56
N ARG A 26 17.49 -30.19 34.53
CA ARG A 26 18.50 -29.33 35.18
C ARG A 26 19.64 -28.91 34.23
N GLN A 27 20.07 -29.81 33.34
CA GLN A 27 21.08 -29.49 32.33
C GLN A 27 20.52 -28.52 31.28
N ALA A 28 19.31 -28.77 30.78
CA ALA A 28 18.61 -27.88 29.86
C ALA A 28 18.40 -26.48 30.46
N TYR A 29 17.98 -26.40 31.73
CA TYR A 29 17.84 -25.13 32.45
C TYR A 29 19.17 -24.36 32.59
N ARG A 30 20.27 -25.05 32.94
CA ARG A 30 21.59 -24.41 33.05
C ARG A 30 22.11 -23.95 31.69
N SER A 31 21.91 -24.75 30.64
CA SER A 31 22.29 -24.39 29.28
C SER A 31 21.46 -23.21 28.77
N ALA A 32 20.14 -23.20 29.00
CA ALA A 32 19.26 -22.10 28.63
C ALA A 32 19.62 -20.80 29.39
N LYS A 33 19.97 -20.88 30.68
CA LYS A 33 20.40 -19.71 31.46
C LYS A 33 21.78 -19.18 31.01
N ARG A 34 22.69 -20.05 30.59
CA ARG A 34 24.05 -19.68 30.16
C ARG A 34 24.12 -19.20 28.71
N TRP A 35 23.31 -19.78 27.83
CA TRP A 35 23.38 -19.55 26.39
C TRP A 35 22.14 -18.90 25.79
N GLY A 36 21.01 -18.83 26.49
CA GLY A 36 19.77 -18.25 25.97
C GLY A 36 19.91 -16.77 25.61
N ALA A 37 20.53 -15.97 26.50
CA ALA A 37 20.80 -14.56 26.22
C ALA A 37 21.80 -14.33 25.07
N PRO A 38 23.01 -14.93 25.05
CA PRO A 38 23.95 -14.72 23.94
C PRO A 38 23.48 -15.35 22.63
N ALA A 39 22.74 -16.46 22.64
CA ALA A 39 22.16 -17.03 21.42
C ALA A 39 21.04 -16.14 20.85
N GLY A 40 20.23 -15.52 21.71
CA GLY A 40 19.23 -14.53 21.30
C GLY A 40 19.88 -13.28 20.68
N VAL A 41 20.94 -12.76 21.29
CA VAL A 41 21.70 -11.63 20.74
C VAL A 41 22.36 -12.00 19.41
N ALA A 42 22.97 -13.19 19.30
CA ALA A 42 23.56 -13.67 18.05
C ALA A 42 22.51 -13.83 16.95
N LEU A 43 21.31 -14.33 17.27
CA LEU A 43 20.20 -14.41 16.33
C LEU A 43 19.74 -13.04 15.85
N LEU A 44 19.59 -12.06 16.77
CA LEU A 44 19.25 -10.69 16.41
C LEU A 44 20.32 -10.07 15.51
N LEU A 45 21.60 -10.26 15.83
CA LEU A 45 22.71 -9.79 15.00
C LEU A 45 22.66 -10.42 13.61
N LEU A 46 22.40 -11.73 13.50
CA LEU A 46 22.25 -12.40 12.21
C LEU A 46 21.06 -11.88 11.40
N ILE A 47 19.92 -11.60 12.05
CA ILE A 47 18.75 -10.98 11.39
C ILE A 47 19.10 -9.59 10.87
N THR A 48 19.77 -8.77 11.68
CA THR A 48 20.20 -7.43 11.25
C THR A 48 21.22 -7.51 10.12
N LEU A 49 22.17 -8.44 10.18
CA LEU A 49 23.16 -8.61 9.11
C LEU A 49 22.49 -9.07 7.82
N TYR A 50 21.56 -10.01 7.91
CA TYR A 50 20.80 -10.51 6.77
C TYR A 50 19.93 -9.42 6.11
N SER A 51 19.38 -8.49 6.90
CA SER A 51 18.61 -7.35 6.35
C SER A 51 19.42 -6.45 5.42
N PHE A 52 20.75 -6.41 5.58
CA PHE A 52 21.64 -5.64 4.68
C PHE A 52 21.76 -6.27 3.29
N PHE A 53 21.49 -7.57 3.17
CA PHE A 53 21.55 -8.32 1.91
C PHE A 53 20.19 -8.46 1.21
N LEU A 54 19.10 -7.95 1.80
CA LEU A 54 17.81 -7.90 1.13
C LEU A 54 17.87 -6.91 -0.05
N PRO A 55 17.22 -7.22 -1.20
CA PRO A 55 17.15 -6.29 -2.32
C PRO A 55 16.48 -4.99 -1.86
N LYS A 56 17.08 -3.85 -2.19
CA LYS A 56 16.50 -2.54 -1.87
C LYS A 56 15.19 -2.38 -2.63
N ASP A 57 14.17 -1.95 -1.90
CA ASP A 57 12.90 -1.57 -2.51
C ASP A 57 13.06 -0.30 -3.35
N LYS A 58 12.17 -0.10 -4.34
CA LYS A 58 12.13 1.09 -5.20
C LYS A 58 12.15 2.37 -4.37
N PHE A 59 11.40 2.39 -3.27
CA PHE A 59 11.38 3.50 -2.32
C PHE A 59 12.76 3.78 -1.72
N GLN A 60 13.48 2.75 -1.26
CA GLN A 60 14.80 2.91 -0.65
C GLN A 60 15.84 3.39 -1.68
N MET A 61 15.77 2.86 -2.90
CA MET A 61 16.63 3.30 -4.00
C MET A 61 16.38 4.77 -4.37
N ALA A 62 15.11 5.18 -4.47
CA ALA A 62 14.74 6.56 -4.75
C ALA A 62 15.23 7.51 -3.65
N ARG A 63 15.06 7.15 -2.36
CA ARG A 63 15.59 7.96 -1.25
C ARG A 63 17.10 8.12 -1.29
N GLU A 64 17.84 7.06 -1.58
CA GLU A 64 19.31 7.15 -1.71
C GLU A 64 19.70 8.04 -2.90
N ARG A 65 18.97 7.95 -4.01
CA ARG A 65 19.21 8.77 -5.19
C ARG A 65 18.93 10.25 -4.92
N ALA A 66 17.85 10.57 -4.19
CA ALA A 66 17.53 11.94 -3.77
C ALA A 66 18.64 12.56 -2.90
N LEU A 67 19.33 11.75 -2.09
CA LEU A 67 20.45 12.22 -1.28
C LEU A 67 21.70 12.53 -2.11
N LYS A 68 21.91 11.81 -3.22
CA LYS A 68 23.04 12.01 -4.13
C LYS A 68 22.78 13.15 -5.11
N ASP A 69 21.58 13.19 -5.65
CA ASP A 69 21.11 14.22 -6.58
C ASP A 69 19.70 14.70 -6.20
N PRO A 70 19.59 15.78 -5.40
CA PRO A 70 18.30 16.34 -4.99
C PRO A 70 17.52 17.03 -6.11
N ARG A 71 18.04 17.08 -7.34
CA ARG A 71 17.37 17.72 -8.50
C ARG A 71 16.93 16.71 -9.55
N ASP A 72 17.06 15.43 -9.27
CA ASP A 72 16.67 14.37 -10.18
C ASP A 72 15.15 14.19 -10.20
N LEU A 73 14.51 14.68 -11.27
CA LEU A 73 13.06 14.62 -11.46
C LEU A 73 12.50 13.20 -11.29
N GLU A 74 13.13 12.20 -11.90
CA GLU A 74 12.62 10.82 -11.87
C GLU A 74 12.54 10.28 -10.45
N THR A 75 13.49 10.64 -9.58
CA THR A 75 13.46 10.26 -8.17
C THR A 75 12.23 10.80 -7.45
N HIS A 76 11.92 12.09 -7.63
CA HIS A 76 10.74 12.70 -7.03
C HIS A 76 9.43 12.11 -7.58
N LEU A 77 9.38 11.74 -8.87
CA LEU A 77 8.24 11.03 -9.45
C LEU A 77 8.06 9.63 -8.84
N ILE A 78 9.15 8.87 -8.65
CA ILE A 78 9.09 7.56 -8.00
C ILE A 78 8.63 7.69 -6.54
N LEU A 79 9.17 8.64 -5.78
CA LEU A 79 8.77 8.86 -4.39
C LEU A 79 7.28 9.24 -4.30
N THR A 80 6.81 10.14 -5.18
CA THR A 80 5.39 10.49 -5.27
C THR A 80 4.52 9.26 -5.52
N GLU A 81 4.90 8.41 -6.49
CA GLU A 81 4.16 7.20 -6.83
C GLU A 81 4.07 6.23 -5.64
N GLU A 82 5.18 6.02 -4.93
CA GLU A 82 5.25 5.13 -3.76
C GLU A 82 4.46 5.69 -2.57
N PHE A 83 4.53 7.01 -2.34
CA PHE A 83 3.72 7.65 -1.30
C PHE A 83 2.22 7.55 -1.58
N LEU A 84 1.78 7.76 -2.84
CA LEU A 84 0.39 7.57 -3.22
C LEU A 84 -0.07 6.11 -3.05
N LYS A 85 0.76 5.12 -3.41
CA LYS A 85 0.44 3.70 -3.20
C LYS A 85 0.25 3.35 -1.72
N ASN A 86 1.01 4.01 -0.85
CA ASN A 86 0.96 3.79 0.60
C ASN A 86 -0.05 4.72 1.32
N ASN A 87 -0.90 5.44 0.57
CA ASN A 87 -1.87 6.40 1.10
C ASN A 87 -1.23 7.53 1.95
N GLN A 88 0.02 7.88 1.65
CA GLN A 88 0.80 8.94 2.29
C GLN A 88 0.66 10.23 1.49
N ILE A 89 -0.55 10.81 1.52
CA ILE A 89 -0.95 11.89 0.61
C ILE A 89 -0.13 13.17 0.83
N GLU A 90 0.20 13.53 2.08
CA GLU A 90 0.98 14.72 2.40
C GLU A 90 2.43 14.62 1.92
N GLU A 91 3.05 13.45 2.04
CA GLU A 91 4.39 13.20 1.53
C GLU A 91 4.41 13.17 0.00
N ALA A 92 3.39 12.57 -0.62
CA ALA A 92 3.21 12.61 -2.06
C ALA A 92 3.11 14.05 -2.57
N GLU A 93 2.34 14.93 -1.91
CA GLU A 93 2.21 16.34 -2.29
C GLU A 93 3.55 17.08 -2.27
N LYS A 94 4.38 16.85 -1.25
CA LYS A 94 5.70 17.48 -1.11
C LYS A 94 6.61 17.10 -2.28
N GLU A 95 6.73 15.80 -2.56
CA GLU A 95 7.58 15.30 -3.65
C GLU A 95 7.06 15.72 -5.02
N LEU A 96 5.74 15.72 -5.21
CA LEU A 96 5.08 16.16 -6.44
C LEU A 96 5.32 17.65 -6.69
N THR A 97 5.27 18.48 -5.67
CA THR A 97 5.59 19.91 -5.75
C THR A 97 7.04 20.13 -6.19
N ILE A 98 7.99 19.35 -5.66
CA ILE A 98 9.38 19.41 -6.09
C ILE A 98 9.48 19.02 -7.57
N ALA A 99 8.87 17.90 -7.98
CA ALA A 99 8.86 17.44 -9.36
C ALA A 99 8.32 18.51 -10.33
N GLN A 100 7.21 19.18 -9.98
CA GLN A 100 6.66 20.29 -10.77
C GLN A 100 7.63 21.47 -10.86
N SER A 101 8.30 21.83 -9.76
CA SER A 101 9.29 22.92 -9.78
C SER A 101 10.47 22.61 -10.71
N LEU A 102 10.87 21.33 -10.80
CA LEU A 102 11.95 20.89 -11.68
C LEU A 102 11.54 20.89 -13.16
N THR A 103 10.28 20.56 -13.49
CA THR A 103 9.78 20.57 -14.88
C THR A 103 9.52 21.98 -15.41
N ILE A 104 9.03 22.91 -14.59
CA ILE A 104 8.88 24.33 -15.00
C ILE A 104 10.23 24.91 -15.46
N ASN A 105 11.32 24.46 -14.86
CA ASN A 105 12.69 24.85 -15.21
C ASN A 105 13.22 24.13 -16.47
N HIS A 106 12.63 23.01 -16.87
CA HIS A 106 13.00 22.19 -18.03
C HIS A 106 11.83 22.11 -19.01
N LYS A 107 11.53 23.21 -19.72
CA LYS A 107 10.53 23.24 -20.80
C LYS A 107 10.90 22.26 -21.92
N SER A 108 10.35 21.06 -21.88
CA SER A 108 10.25 20.16 -23.03
C SER A 108 8.83 19.62 -23.07
N SER A 109 7.94 20.33 -23.76
CA SER A 109 6.58 19.85 -24.02
C SER A 109 6.56 19.22 -25.42
N VAL A 110 6.49 17.89 -25.48
CA VAL A 110 5.97 17.21 -26.66
C VAL A 110 4.45 17.25 -26.52
N LEU A 111 3.78 18.06 -27.35
CA LEU A 111 2.33 18.18 -27.35
C LEU A 111 1.69 16.80 -27.57
N GLY A 112 0.84 16.36 -26.64
CA GLY A 112 0.00 15.16 -26.78
C GLY A 112 0.50 13.88 -26.12
N ALA A 113 1.67 13.86 -25.47
CA ALA A 113 2.08 12.76 -24.58
C ALA A 113 1.82 13.15 -23.13
N THR A 114 1.00 12.38 -22.41
CA THR A 114 0.87 12.58 -20.95
C THR A 114 2.19 12.23 -20.29
N SER A 115 2.76 13.19 -19.57
CA SER A 115 3.99 12.92 -18.82
C SER A 115 3.66 12.11 -17.57
N LYS A 116 4.60 11.29 -17.09
CA LYS A 116 4.47 10.60 -15.79
C LYS A 116 4.12 11.58 -14.64
N LEU A 117 4.58 12.83 -14.74
CA LEU A 117 4.21 13.89 -13.80
C LEU A 117 2.72 14.22 -13.85
N GLU A 118 2.14 14.36 -15.05
CA GLU A 118 0.71 14.63 -15.22
C GLU A 118 -0.14 13.49 -14.70
N GLU A 119 0.23 12.24 -15.00
CA GLU A 119 -0.46 11.05 -14.48
C GLU A 119 -0.45 11.01 -12.94
N LEU A 120 0.71 11.28 -12.33
CA LEU A 120 0.83 11.33 -10.86
C LEU A 120 0.08 12.51 -10.25
N TYR A 121 0.02 13.65 -10.94
CA TYR A 121 -0.76 14.80 -10.49
C TYR A 121 -2.25 14.52 -10.51
N LEU A 122 -2.78 13.94 -11.58
CA LEU A 122 -4.18 13.50 -11.66
C LEU A 122 -4.50 12.50 -10.55
N LYS A 123 -3.63 11.50 -10.36
CA LYS A 123 -3.79 10.53 -9.28
C LYS A 123 -3.80 11.20 -7.90
N TYR A 124 -2.88 12.14 -7.65
CA TYR A 124 -2.86 12.91 -6.40
C TYR A 124 -4.18 13.65 -6.17
N GLN A 125 -4.73 14.31 -7.19
CA GLN A 125 -5.99 15.03 -7.06
C GLN A 125 -7.17 14.10 -6.77
N GLU A 126 -7.17 12.89 -7.36
CA GLU A 126 -8.22 11.90 -7.11
C GLU A 126 -8.16 11.25 -5.74
N GLU A 127 -6.96 11.06 -5.18
CA GLU A 127 -6.75 10.43 -3.87
C GLU A 127 -6.84 11.44 -2.70
N ASN A 128 -6.64 12.73 -2.97
CA ASN A 128 -6.79 13.80 -1.98
C ASN A 128 -8.25 14.29 -1.93
N PRO A 129 -8.98 14.15 -0.80
CA PRO A 129 -10.39 14.55 -0.72
C PRO A 129 -10.66 16.04 -0.98
N GLN A 130 -9.73 16.92 -0.64
CA GLN A 130 -9.89 18.36 -0.88
C GLN A 130 -9.71 18.70 -2.36
N GLU A 131 -8.73 18.10 -3.02
CA GLU A 131 -8.53 18.25 -4.47
C GLU A 131 -9.66 17.60 -5.26
N LEU A 132 -10.14 16.43 -4.82
CA LEU A 132 -11.27 15.74 -5.43
C LEU A 132 -12.56 16.60 -5.38
N GLN A 133 -12.80 17.33 -4.28
CA GLN A 133 -13.90 18.29 -4.21
C GLN A 133 -13.74 19.45 -5.20
N LYS A 134 -12.52 19.95 -5.42
CA LYS A 134 -12.26 20.98 -6.44
C LYS A 134 -12.52 20.44 -7.84
N LEU A 135 -12.11 19.20 -8.13
CA LEU A 135 -12.42 18.54 -9.39
C LEU A 135 -13.92 18.45 -9.62
N ILE A 136 -14.68 18.02 -8.62
CA ILE A 136 -16.15 17.98 -8.68
C ILE A 136 -16.72 19.36 -8.99
N SER A 137 -16.33 20.40 -8.24
CA SER A 137 -16.85 21.76 -8.47
C SER A 137 -16.57 22.27 -9.89
N ASN A 138 -15.38 21.97 -10.43
CA ASN A 138 -15.04 22.33 -11.81
C ASN A 138 -15.93 21.59 -12.82
N TRP A 139 -16.16 20.29 -12.62
CA TRP A 139 -17.00 19.50 -13.50
C TRP A 139 -18.48 19.87 -13.40
N GLU A 140 -18.98 20.22 -12.22
CA GLU A 140 -20.34 20.74 -12.02
C GLU A 140 -20.53 22.02 -12.85
N LYS A 141 -19.56 22.93 -12.81
CA LYS A 141 -19.58 24.13 -13.65
C LYS A 141 -19.61 23.77 -15.14
N ILE A 142 -18.76 22.85 -15.60
CA ILE A 142 -18.72 22.42 -17.00
C ILE A 142 -20.08 21.84 -17.43
N THR A 143 -20.66 20.93 -16.64
CA THR A 143 -21.97 20.34 -16.96
C THR A 143 -23.11 21.36 -16.91
N SER A 144 -22.99 22.42 -16.10
CA SER A 144 -23.97 23.53 -16.09
C SER A 144 -23.91 24.37 -17.36
N GLU A 145 -22.71 24.57 -17.92
CA GLU A 145 -22.48 25.34 -19.15
C GLU A 145 -22.71 24.49 -20.41
N THR A 146 -22.47 23.17 -20.30
CA THR A 146 -22.57 22.19 -21.38
C THR A 146 -23.37 20.95 -20.95
N PRO A 147 -24.72 21.05 -20.83
CA PRO A 147 -25.55 19.95 -20.30
C PRO A 147 -25.61 18.69 -21.17
N THR A 148 -25.09 18.76 -22.39
CA THR A 148 -25.02 17.62 -23.32
C THR A 148 -23.64 16.95 -23.30
N TYR A 149 -22.69 17.45 -22.49
CA TYR A 149 -21.35 16.90 -22.43
C TYR A 149 -21.29 15.67 -21.52
N ARG A 150 -21.45 14.48 -22.15
CA ARG A 150 -21.51 13.18 -21.47
C ARG A 150 -20.34 12.93 -20.53
N ASP A 151 -19.12 13.25 -20.94
CA ASP A 151 -17.92 13.00 -20.14
C ASP A 151 -17.93 13.80 -18.84
N GLY A 152 -18.54 15.00 -18.82
CA GLY A 152 -18.68 15.78 -17.59
C GLY A 152 -19.48 15.04 -16.53
N TYR A 153 -20.62 14.46 -16.91
CA TYR A 153 -21.43 13.62 -16.02
C TYR A 153 -20.72 12.32 -15.64
N LEU A 154 -19.94 11.74 -16.56
CA LEU A 154 -19.13 10.54 -16.26
C LEU A 154 -18.07 10.82 -15.18
N TYR A 155 -17.32 11.92 -15.30
CA TYR A 155 -16.33 12.33 -14.30
C TYR A 155 -16.98 12.71 -12.97
N LEU A 156 -18.12 13.42 -12.98
CA LEU A 156 -18.88 13.70 -11.76
C LEU A 156 -19.31 12.41 -11.06
N SER A 157 -19.83 11.43 -11.82
CA SER A 157 -20.22 10.14 -11.28
C SER A 157 -19.05 9.42 -10.61
N LEU A 158 -17.91 9.32 -11.31
CA LEU A 158 -16.69 8.72 -10.80
C LEU A 158 -16.19 9.39 -9.52
N TYR A 159 -16.13 10.72 -9.50
CA TYR A 159 -15.60 11.46 -8.35
C TYR A 159 -16.53 11.46 -7.16
N TYR A 160 -17.85 11.53 -7.39
CA TYR A 160 -18.83 11.34 -6.32
C TYR A 160 -18.75 9.93 -5.73
N PHE A 161 -18.54 8.90 -6.56
CA PHE A 161 -18.32 7.54 -6.09
C PHE A 161 -17.04 7.43 -5.24
N LYS A 162 -15.93 8.03 -5.68
CA LYS A 162 -14.67 8.08 -4.91
C LYS A 162 -14.80 8.80 -3.56
N LEU A 163 -15.64 9.84 -3.47
CA LEU A 163 -15.98 10.49 -2.20
C LEU A 163 -16.96 9.70 -1.32
N GLY A 164 -17.44 8.53 -1.79
CA GLY A 164 -18.45 7.72 -1.09
C GLY A 164 -19.87 8.26 -1.18
N ASN A 165 -20.14 9.24 -2.05
CA ASN A 165 -21.48 9.75 -2.31
C ASN A 165 -22.15 8.95 -3.43
N GLN A 166 -22.67 7.76 -3.07
CA GLN A 166 -23.24 6.82 -4.03
C GLN A 166 -24.51 7.36 -4.71
N GLU A 167 -25.32 8.16 -4.01
CA GLU A 167 -26.55 8.75 -4.56
C GLU A 167 -26.22 9.68 -5.73
N LYS A 168 -25.34 10.68 -5.52
CA LYS A 168 -24.92 11.60 -6.58
C LYS A 168 -24.15 10.88 -7.69
N ALA A 169 -23.40 9.84 -7.35
CA ALA A 169 -22.70 9.04 -8.35
C ALA A 169 -23.69 8.37 -9.32
N GLN A 170 -24.76 7.77 -8.79
CA GLN A 170 -25.82 7.14 -9.59
C GLN A 170 -26.63 8.15 -10.41
N GLU A 171 -26.95 9.31 -9.84
CA GLU A 171 -27.65 10.39 -10.55
C GLU A 171 -26.87 10.83 -11.81
N ASN A 172 -25.59 11.14 -11.64
CA ASN A 172 -24.74 11.59 -12.75
C ASN A 172 -24.49 10.46 -13.77
N LEU A 173 -24.33 9.22 -13.31
CA LEU A 173 -24.17 8.07 -14.20
C LEU A 173 -25.40 7.89 -15.11
N LYS A 174 -26.60 8.03 -14.53
CA LYS A 174 -27.86 7.92 -15.28
C LYS A 174 -27.91 8.96 -16.40
N ILE A 175 -27.54 10.20 -16.13
CA ILE A 175 -27.47 11.26 -17.15
C ILE A 175 -26.45 10.89 -18.23
N ALA A 176 -25.26 10.40 -17.86
CA ALA A 176 -24.26 9.98 -18.82
C ALA A 176 -24.75 8.83 -19.73
N LEU A 177 -25.50 7.87 -19.19
CA LEU A 177 -26.13 6.78 -19.95
C LEU A 177 -27.27 7.26 -20.86
N GLU A 178 -28.05 8.25 -20.44
CA GLU A 178 -29.10 8.86 -21.27
C GLU A 178 -28.50 9.61 -22.48
N LEU A 179 -27.37 10.30 -22.28
CA LEU A 179 -26.66 11.01 -23.34
C LEU A 179 -25.98 10.07 -24.34
N GLU A 180 -25.34 9.00 -23.85
CA GLU A 180 -24.67 8.02 -24.71
C GLU A 180 -24.81 6.58 -24.18
N PRO A 181 -25.92 5.88 -24.50
CA PRO A 181 -26.25 4.56 -23.92
C PRO A 181 -25.28 3.44 -24.28
N ASN A 182 -24.48 3.62 -25.33
CA ASN A 182 -23.60 2.58 -25.88
C ASN A 182 -22.12 2.82 -25.59
N SER A 183 -21.79 3.78 -24.74
CA SER A 183 -20.41 4.00 -24.35
C SER A 183 -19.91 2.87 -23.43
N GLU A 184 -18.78 2.27 -23.82
CA GLU A 184 -18.10 1.21 -23.04
C GLU A 184 -17.69 1.74 -21.66
N THR A 185 -17.12 2.95 -21.60
CA THR A 185 -16.66 3.56 -20.34
C THR A 185 -17.80 3.80 -19.35
N THR A 186 -18.96 4.25 -19.84
CA THR A 186 -20.13 4.46 -18.98
C THR A 186 -20.67 3.14 -18.42
N LYS A 187 -20.67 2.05 -19.22
CA LYS A 187 -21.10 0.72 -18.78
C LYS A 187 -20.12 0.08 -17.79
N GLU A 188 -18.83 0.34 -17.94
CA GLU A 188 -17.83 -0.09 -16.96
C GLU A 188 -18.03 0.59 -15.61
N LEU A 189 -18.23 1.91 -15.62
CA LEU A 189 -18.52 2.66 -14.39
C LEU A 189 -19.85 2.24 -13.74
N GLU A 190 -20.87 1.92 -14.55
CA GLU A 190 -22.13 1.38 -14.06
C GLU A 190 -21.95 0.10 -13.25
N LYS A 191 -21.14 -0.84 -13.76
CA LYS A 191 -20.83 -2.06 -13.03
C LYS A 191 -20.14 -1.75 -11.71
N LEU A 192 -19.23 -0.79 -11.66
CA LEU A 192 -18.51 -0.43 -10.43
C LEU A 192 -19.42 0.17 -9.35
N ILE A 193 -20.40 0.99 -9.74
CA ILE A 193 -21.29 1.70 -8.80
C ILE A 193 -22.45 0.82 -8.28
N GLN A 194 -22.81 -0.24 -9.02
CA GLN A 194 -23.89 -1.17 -8.66
C GLN A 194 -23.47 -2.29 -7.70
N TYR A 195 -22.17 -2.48 -7.45
CA TYR A 195 -21.63 -3.37 -6.41
C TYR A 195 -21.53 -2.65 -5.05
#